data_AF-A0A949RMW5-F1
#
_entry.id   AF-A0A949RMW5-F1
#
_cell.length_a   1.000
_cell.length_b   1.000
_cell.length_c   1.000
_cell.angle_alpha   90.00
_cell.angle_beta   90.00
_cell.angle_gamma   90.00
#
_symmetry.space_group_name_H-M   'P 1'
#
loop_
_entity.id
_entity.type
_entity.pdbx_description
1 polymer ?
#
loop_
_entity_poly.entity_id
_entity_poly.type
_entity_poly.pdbx_seq_one_letter_code
_entity_poly.pdbx_strand_id
1 'polypeptide(L)'
;MPVLKVDLQEGFSGETVVLLLNGSEVYRGTPKTRTQIGFADTRSFDLPSPQATLEVSTPRSGASKSTVLDLSRDLYAGVSLAPDGSIVIHPSSEPFGYV
;
A
#
# COMPACT_ATOMS: atom_id res chain seq x y z
N MET A 1 -1.50 -1.41 -20.10
CA MET A 1 -0.73 -0.89 -18.96
C MET A 1 -1.11 -1.78 -17.78
N PRO A 2 -0.15 -2.38 -17.06
CA PRO A 2 -0.45 -3.13 -15.85
C PRO A 2 -1.09 -2.22 -14.80
N VAL A 3 -2.03 -2.79 -14.04
CA VAL A 3 -2.64 -2.13 -12.89
C VAL A 3 -1.93 -2.58 -11.62
N LEU A 4 -1.49 -1.61 -10.82
CA LEU A 4 -1.10 -1.85 -9.44
C LEU A 4 -2.28 -1.48 -8.53
N LYS A 5 -2.79 -2.47 -7.80
CA LYS A 5 -3.76 -2.25 -6.73
C LYS A 5 -3.06 -2.30 -5.38
N VAL A 6 -3.09 -1.20 -4.64
CA VAL A 6 -2.55 -1.11 -3.28
C VAL A 6 -3.72 -1.16 -2.31
N ASP A 7 -3.75 -2.20 -1.48
CA ASP A 7 -4.73 -2.35 -0.41
C ASP A 7 -4.09 -2.01 0.93
N LEU A 8 -4.63 -1.00 1.60
CA LEU A 8 -4.29 -0.68 2.98
C LEU A 8 -5.13 -1.60 3.88
N GLN A 9 -4.46 -2.53 4.55
CA GLN A 9 -5.06 -3.63 5.30
C GLN A 9 -5.15 -3.28 6.80
N GLU A 10 -4.28 -3.86 7.61
CA GLU A 10 -4.39 -3.85 9.06
C GLU A 10 -3.52 -2.79 9.73
N GLY A 11 -3.92 -2.43 10.96
CA GLY A 11 -3.13 -1.61 11.87
C GLY A 11 -3.28 -0.10 11.72
N PHE A 12 -4.07 0.37 10.74
CA PHE A 12 -4.25 1.81 10.54
C PHE A 12 -5.29 2.38 11.50
N SER A 13 -4.92 3.41 12.26
CA SER A 13 -5.77 4.00 13.30
C SER A 13 -6.34 5.38 12.94
N GLY A 14 -6.06 5.86 11.72
CA GLY A 14 -6.39 7.20 11.25
C GLY A 14 -5.19 8.16 11.21
N GLU A 15 -3.98 7.66 11.40
CA GLU A 15 -2.76 8.43 11.12
C GLU A 15 -2.56 8.68 9.61
N THR A 16 -1.79 9.71 9.28
CA THR A 16 -1.47 10.02 7.88
C THR A 16 -0.59 8.94 7.28
N VAL A 17 -1.01 8.43 6.13
CA VAL A 17 -0.25 7.53 5.27
C VAL A 17 -0.03 8.23 3.93
N VAL A 18 1.19 8.13 3.42
CA VAL A 18 1.59 8.64 2.11
C VAL A 18 2.10 7.48 1.27
N LEU A 19 1.61 7.36 0.04
CA LEU A 19 2.14 6.43 -0.97
C LEU A 19 2.87 7.22 -2.04
N LEU A 20 4.08 6.79 -2.35
CA LEU A 20 4.85 7.28 -3.48
C LEU A 20 5.06 6.14 -4.47
N LEU A 21 4.85 6.43 -5.74
CA LEU A 21 5.23 5.55 -6.85
C LEU A 21 6.34 6.22 -7.64
N ASN A 22 7.48 5.53 -7.75
CA ASN A 22 8.69 6.04 -8.40
C ASN A 22 9.10 7.44 -7.88
N GLY A 23 8.99 7.65 -6.56
CA GLY A 23 9.31 8.92 -5.90
C GLY A 23 8.28 10.04 -6.07
N SER A 24 7.15 9.80 -6.76
CA SER A 24 6.05 10.76 -6.89
C SER A 24 4.92 10.40 -5.92
N GLU A 25 4.44 11.37 -5.14
CA GLU A 25 3.27 11.17 -4.27
C GLU A 25 2.02 10.91 -5.10
N VAL A 26 1.39 9.76 -4.87
CA VAL A 26 0.15 9.34 -5.56
C VAL A 26 -1.04 9.22 -4.62
N TYR A 27 -0.79 9.21 -3.31
CA TYR A 27 -1.83 9.18 -2.29
C TYR A 27 -1.32 9.81 -1.00
N ARG A 28 -2.21 10.56 -0.35
CA ARG A 28 -2.08 11.03 1.01
C ARG A 28 -3.44 10.98 1.68
N GLY A 29 -3.55 10.25 2.79
CA GLY A 29 -4.82 10.08 3.49
C GLY A 29 -4.65 9.61 4.92
N THR A 30 -5.77 9.44 5.61
CA THR A 30 -5.83 8.95 7.00
C THR A 30 -6.66 7.66 7.07
N PRO A 31 -6.16 6.55 6.52
CA PRO A 31 -6.88 5.28 6.50
C PRO A 31 -7.17 4.80 7.92
N LYS A 32 -8.30 4.13 8.10
CA LYS A 32 -8.64 3.47 9.37
C LYS A 32 -9.16 2.07 9.09
N THR A 33 -8.49 1.07 9.65
CA THR A 33 -8.85 -0.33 9.44
C THR A 33 -10.23 -0.62 10.02
N ARG A 34 -11.10 -1.20 9.19
CA ARG A 34 -12.32 -1.87 9.63
C ARG A 34 -11.94 -3.26 10.12
N THR A 35 -11.74 -3.39 11.42
CA THR A 35 -11.18 -4.61 12.05
C THR A 35 -12.02 -5.87 11.81
N GLN A 36 -13.31 -5.73 11.49
CA GLN A 36 -14.17 -6.85 11.12
C GLN A 36 -13.71 -7.57 9.86
N ILE A 37 -13.07 -6.85 8.93
CA ILE A 37 -12.76 -7.32 7.57
C ILE A 37 -11.28 -7.13 7.18
N GLY A 38 -10.43 -6.65 8.11
CA GLY A 38 -8.99 -6.46 7.87
C GLY A 38 -8.63 -5.42 6.80
N PHE A 39 -9.53 -4.48 6.48
CA PHE A 39 -9.39 -3.57 5.35
C PHE A 39 -9.60 -2.11 5.77
N ALA A 40 -8.76 -1.21 5.26
CA ALA A 40 -8.87 0.23 5.47
C ALA A 40 -9.25 0.98 4.20
N ASP A 41 -8.50 0.83 3.11
CA ASP A 41 -8.69 1.57 1.85
C ASP A 41 -8.01 0.86 0.68
N THR A 42 -8.42 1.19 -0.55
CA THR A 42 -7.82 0.67 -1.79
C THR A 42 -7.49 1.83 -2.72
N ARG A 43 -6.34 1.74 -3.40
CA ARG A 43 -6.00 2.60 -4.52
C ARG A 43 -5.53 1.75 -5.70
N SER A 44 -5.92 2.16 -6.90
CA SER A 44 -5.51 1.52 -8.15
C SER A 44 -4.78 2.54 -9.00
N PHE A 45 -3.66 2.12 -9.60
CA PHE A 45 -2.80 2.98 -10.41
C PHE A 45 -2.47 2.28 -11.73
N ASP A 46 -2.71 2.97 -12.83
CA ASP A 46 -2.26 2.55 -14.16
C ASP A 46 -0.80 2.95 -14.34
N LEU A 47 0.08 1.96 -14.47
CA LEU A 47 1.52 2.21 -14.56
C LEU A 47 2.04 1.87 -15.96
N PRO A 48 2.74 2.80 -16.65
CA PRO A 48 3.26 2.55 -17.99
C PRO A 48 4.52 1.68 -17.99
N SER A 49 5.12 1.43 -16.82
CA SER A 49 6.39 0.74 -16.65
C SER A 49 6.18 -0.69 -16.14
N PRO A 50 6.94 -1.69 -16.63
CA PRO A 50 6.93 -3.05 -16.12
C PRO A 50 7.58 -3.18 -14.73
N GLN A 51 8.11 -2.08 -14.18
CA GLN A 51 8.66 -2.02 -12.84
C GLN A 51 8.27 -0.70 -12.17
N ALA A 52 7.94 -0.74 -10.89
CA ALA A 52 7.74 0.45 -10.09
C ALA A 52 8.30 0.28 -8.67
N THR A 53 8.77 1.36 -8.08
CA THR A 53 9.07 1.41 -6.65
C THR A 53 7.86 1.96 -5.93
N LEU A 54 7.27 1.15 -5.04
CA LEU A 54 6.27 1.60 -4.08
C LEU A 54 6.97 1.95 -2.78
N GLU A 55 6.79 3.18 -2.34
CA GLU A 55 7.17 3.64 -1.01
C GLU A 55 5.92 4.01 -0.22
N VAL A 56 5.88 3.56 1.03
CA VAL A 56 4.82 3.84 1.98
C VAL A 56 5.47 4.51 3.18
N SER A 57 4.92 5.64 3.61
CA SER A 57 5.38 6.31 4.82
C SER A 57 4.24 6.75 5.72
N THR A 58 4.53 6.80 7.01
CA THR A 58 3.66 7.33 8.06
C THR A 58 4.37 8.53 8.71
N PRO A 59 4.18 9.77 8.19
CA PRO A 59 4.99 10.93 8.57
C PRO A 59 4.99 11.23 10.08
N ARG A 60 3.90 10.89 10.78
CA ARG A 60 3.78 11.11 12.22
C ARG A 60 4.72 10.22 13.04
N SER A 61 4.90 8.96 12.67
CA SER A 61 5.84 8.06 13.34
C SER A 61 7.24 8.11 12.72
N GLY A 62 7.37 8.69 11.53
CA GLY A 62 8.63 8.75 10.78
C GLY A 62 9.00 7.41 10.12
N ALA A 63 8.12 6.40 10.15
CA ALA A 63 8.38 5.14 9.48
C ALA A 63 8.17 5.30 7.96
N SER A 64 9.09 4.72 7.19
CA SER A 64 8.98 4.57 5.74
C SER A 64 9.47 3.19 5.34
N LYS A 65 8.83 2.60 4.33
CA LYS A 65 9.22 1.33 3.73
C LYS A 65 9.05 1.42 2.22
N SER A 66 10.07 0.99 1.49
CA SER A 66 10.04 0.89 0.03
C SER A 66 10.18 -0.56 -0.41
N THR A 67 9.53 -0.91 -1.53
CA THR A 67 9.75 -2.17 -2.24
C THR A 67 9.71 -1.94 -3.75
N VAL A 68 10.44 -2.78 -4.48
CA VAL A 68 10.39 -2.81 -5.94
C VAL A 68 9.37 -3.85 -6.36
N LEU A 69 8.48 -3.46 -7.27
CA LEU A 69 7.38 -4.28 -7.78
C LEU A 69 7.63 -4.63 -9.24
N ASP A 70 7.46 -5.90 -9.58
CA ASP A 70 7.41 -6.40 -10.95
C ASP A 70 5.96 -6.28 -11.45
N LEU A 71 5.77 -5.39 -12.42
CA LEU A 71 4.50 -5.08 -13.07
C LEU A 71 4.49 -5.62 -14.51
N SER A 72 5.15 -6.74 -14.77
CA SER A 72 4.98 -7.49 -16.03
C SER A 72 3.53 -7.91 -16.28
N ARG A 73 2.70 -7.90 -15.22
CA ARG A 73 1.24 -8.11 -15.21
C ARG A 73 0.61 -7.28 -14.09
N ASP A 74 -0.72 -7.32 -13.98
CA ASP A 74 -1.43 -6.72 -12.87
C ASP A 74 -0.95 -7.29 -11.52
N LEU A 75 -0.80 -6.42 -10.53
CA LEU A 75 -0.23 -6.77 -9.23
C LEU A 75 -1.06 -6.15 -8.11
N TYR A 76 -1.14 -6.88 -7.01
CA TYR A 76 -1.76 -6.44 -5.76
C TYR A 76 -0.66 -6.24 -4.72
N ALA A 77 -0.74 -5.18 -3.94
CA ALA A 77 0.18 -4.93 -2.84
C ALA A 77 -0.62 -4.65 -1.57
N GLY A 78 -0.54 -5.58 -0.62
CA GLY A 78 -1.07 -5.40 0.72
C GLY A 78 -0.12 -4.56 1.56
N VAL A 79 -0.63 -3.58 2.27
CA VAL A 79 0.15 -2.72 3.17
C VAL A 79 -0.49 -2.78 4.54
N SER A 80 0.28 -3.14 5.56
CA SER A 80 -0.16 -3.18 6.95
C SER A 80 0.80 -2.41 7.84
N LEU A 81 0.28 -1.84 8.92
CA LEU A 81 1.05 -1.22 9.98
C LEU A 81 1.11 -2.18 11.18
N ALA A 82 2.30 -2.65 11.53
CA ALA A 82 2.47 -3.51 12.69
C ALA A 82 2.34 -2.71 14.01
N PRO A 83 2.04 -3.37 15.14
CA PRO A 83 1.89 -2.69 16.43
C PRO A 83 3.14 -1.93 16.91
N ASP A 84 4.33 -2.30 16.43
CA ASP A 84 5.60 -1.61 16.70
C ASP A 84 5.81 -0.36 15.81
N GLY A 85 4.83 -0.03 14.96
CA GLY A 85 4.89 1.07 14.01
C GLY A 85 5.64 0.77 12.71
N SER A 86 6.10 -0.48 12.52
CA SER A 86 6.76 -0.88 11.28
C SER A 86 5.75 -1.12 10.15
N ILE A 87 6.12 -0.74 8.93
CA ILE A 87 5.30 -0.92 7.74
C ILE A 87 5.68 -2.24 7.07
N VAL A 88 4.68 -3.08 6.82
CA VAL A 88 4.81 -4.34 6.09
C VAL A 88 4.14 -4.18 4.72
N ILE A 89 4.88 -4.50 3.66
CA ILE A 89 4.37 -4.50 2.27
C ILE A 89 4.45 -5.93 1.76
N HIS A 90 3.33 -6.45 1.26
CA HIS A 90 3.19 -7.80 0.74
C HIS A 90 2.66 -7.79 -0.69
N PRO A 91 3.53 -7.97 -1.71
CA PRO A 91 3.10 -8.13 -3.09
C PRO A 91 2.41 -9.48 -3.32
N SER A 92 1.39 -9.50 -4.17
CA SER A 92 0.61 -10.68 -4.54
C SER A 92 0.20 -10.61 -6.01
N SER A 93 0.25 -11.75 -6.71
CA SER A 93 -0.28 -11.88 -8.07
C SER A 93 -1.80 -12.07 -8.11
N GLU A 94 -2.43 -12.26 -6.96
CA GLU A 94 -3.86 -12.47 -6.80
C GLU A 94 -4.48 -11.42 -5.86
N PRO A 95 -5.75 -11.05 -6.06
CA PRO A 95 -6.44 -10.12 -5.17
C PRO A 95 -6.54 -10.68 -3.76
N PHE A 96 -6.43 -9.80 -2.76
CA PHE A 96 -6.68 -10.15 -1.38
C PHE A 96 -8.17 -10.41 -1.13
N GLY A 97 -8.46 -11.46 -0.36
CA GLY A 97 -9.82 -11.79 0.07
C GLY A 97 -10.19 -11.00 1.32
N TYR A 98 -11.16 -10.11 1.19
CA TYR A 98 -11.81 -9.45 2.34
C TYR A 98 -13.25 -9.95 2.38
N VAL A 99 -13.69 -10.39 3.57
CA VAL A 99 -15.02 -10.97 3.82
C VAL A 99 -15.84 -10.11 4.74
#